data_AF-A0A368FAG9-F1
#
_entry.id   AF-A0A368FAG9-F1
#
_cell.length_a   1.000
_cell.length_b   1.000
_cell.length_c   1.000
_cell.angle_alpha   90.00
_cell.angle_beta   90.00
_cell.angle_gamma   90.00
#
_symmetry.space_group_name_H-M   'P 1'
#
loop_
_entity.id
_entity.type
_entity.pdbx_description
1 polymer ?
#
loop_
_entity_poly.entity_id
_entity_poly.type
_entity_poly.pdbx_seq_one_letter_code
_entity_poly.pdbx_strand_id
1 'polypeptide(L)'
;MESIVTDTNESIVAIIQTADSIISSICGLSIYGFILQRILKKNPSLSQYQGLIVFQSTIGIISIIFRFLANQTATITGEIKRFFYFMPLPSAVQKIILFSVAICRSFEEFFIIVFNTHRVLVFVRPRWIRKFYIIFSPLALGYSIIYAGATTSGPPLEMVGLLMELLFVPSIITVSVVCYTVIKRHFRRVGGYTVKVKKMQAKLSTSIYLQVEQANSHNSSTFHLQGKHPSNSSNSEL
;
A
#
# COMPACT_ATOMS: atom_id res chain seq x y z
N MET A 1 -30.25 21.46 -18.22
CA MET A 1 -28.94 21.63 -18.89
C MET A 1 -27.81 21.30 -17.93
N GLU A 2 -27.87 21.78 -16.69
CA GLU A 2 -26.92 21.43 -15.62
C GLU A 2 -26.89 19.92 -15.29
N SER A 3 -28.03 19.22 -15.26
CA SER A 3 -28.07 17.76 -15.02
C SER A 3 -27.38 16.93 -16.11
N ILE A 4 -27.54 17.33 -17.38
CA ILE A 4 -26.96 16.62 -18.54
C ILE A 4 -25.43 16.76 -18.56
N VAL A 5 -24.91 17.91 -18.15
CA VAL A 5 -23.46 18.16 -18.04
C VAL A 5 -22.87 17.33 -16.89
N THR A 6 -23.57 17.22 -15.76
CA THR A 6 -23.13 16.40 -14.62
C THR A 6 -23.11 14.91 -14.96
N ASP A 7 -24.16 14.37 -15.60
CA ASP A 7 -24.23 12.95 -16.00
C ASP A 7 -23.14 12.58 -17.02
N THR A 8 -22.85 13.49 -17.96
CA THR A 8 -21.79 13.30 -18.96
C THR A 8 -20.41 13.29 -18.29
N ASN A 9 -20.17 14.20 -17.34
CA ASN A 9 -18.92 14.26 -16.59
C ASN A 9 -18.71 13.03 -15.71
N GLU A 10 -19.75 12.55 -15.02
CA GLU A 10 -19.69 11.33 -14.22
C GLU A 10 -19.34 10.10 -15.05
N SER A 11 -19.95 9.98 -16.23
CA SER A 11 -19.68 8.89 -17.17
C SER A 11 -18.23 8.92 -17.66
N ILE A 12 -17.71 10.10 -17.99
CA ILE A 12 -16.31 10.29 -18.39
C ILE A 12 -15.35 9.91 -17.27
N VAL A 13 -15.60 10.34 -16.02
CA VAL A 13 -14.77 10.00 -14.86
C VAL A 13 -14.77 8.50 -14.60
N ALA A 14 -15.93 7.83 -14.68
CA ALA A 14 -16.02 6.39 -14.52
C ALA A 14 -15.22 5.64 -15.60
N ILE A 15 -15.28 6.07 -16.86
CA ILE A 15 -14.50 5.50 -17.96
C ILE A 15 -13.00 5.68 -17.70
N ILE A 16 -12.56 6.88 -17.34
CA ILE A 16 -11.14 7.18 -17.07
C ILE A 16 -10.62 6.34 -15.90
N GLN A 17 -11.36 6.27 -14.78
CA GLN A 17 -10.94 5.47 -13.62
C GLN A 17 -10.92 3.97 -13.92
N THR A 18 -11.85 3.49 -14.74
CA THR A 18 -11.85 2.08 -15.18
C THR A 18 -10.66 1.79 -16.09
N ALA A 19 -10.35 2.68 -17.03
CA ALA A 19 -9.18 2.57 -17.89
C ALA A 19 -7.87 2.60 -17.08
N ASP A 20 -7.76 3.51 -16.11
CA ASP A 20 -6.63 3.59 -15.19
C ASP A 20 -6.46 2.29 -14.38
N SER A 21 -7.55 1.75 -13.83
CA SER A 21 -7.57 0.46 -13.12
C SER A 21 -7.06 -0.68 -13.99
N ILE A 22 -7.49 -0.77 -15.26
CA ILE A 22 -7.02 -1.77 -16.22
C ILE A 22 -5.53 -1.61 -16.51
N ILE A 23 -5.09 -0.39 -16.86
CA ILE A 23 -3.70 -0.09 -17.22
C ILE A 23 -2.77 -0.36 -16.04
N SER A 24 -3.14 0.13 -14.84
CA SER A 24 -2.43 -0.09 -13.58
C SER A 24 -2.30 -1.59 -13.28
N SER A 25 -3.38 -2.35 -13.48
CA SER A 25 -3.37 -3.80 -13.27
C SER A 25 -2.43 -4.54 -14.24
N ILE A 26 -2.49 -4.22 -15.54
CA ILE A 26 -1.60 -4.81 -16.56
C ILE A 26 -0.14 -4.47 -16.24
N CYS A 27 0.14 -3.21 -15.91
CA CYS A 27 1.48 -2.74 -15.57
C CYS A 27 2.02 -3.46 -14.32
N GLY A 28 1.22 -3.51 -13.25
CA GLY A 28 1.59 -4.15 -11.99
C GLY A 28 1.83 -5.66 -12.16
N LEU A 29 0.95 -6.37 -12.85
CA LEU A 29 1.12 -7.80 -13.14
C LEU A 29 2.38 -8.06 -13.96
N SER A 30 2.67 -7.21 -14.94
CA SER A 30 3.88 -7.31 -15.77
C SER A 30 5.15 -7.12 -14.93
N ILE A 31 5.17 -6.12 -14.04
CA ILE A 31 6.32 -5.83 -13.18
C ILE A 31 6.55 -6.97 -12.19
N TYR A 32 5.53 -7.36 -11.41
CA TYR A 32 5.68 -8.42 -10.41
C TYR A 32 5.95 -9.78 -11.05
N GLY A 33 5.30 -10.08 -12.18
CA GLY A 33 5.56 -11.28 -12.97
C GLY A 33 6.99 -11.33 -13.49
N PHE A 34 7.52 -10.23 -14.02
CA PHE A 34 8.90 -10.14 -14.48
C PHE A 34 9.91 -10.32 -13.34
N ILE A 35 9.69 -9.70 -12.18
CA ILE A 35 10.54 -9.86 -10.99
C ILE A 35 10.58 -11.33 -10.57
N LEU A 36 9.41 -11.97 -10.45
CA LEU A 36 9.29 -13.36 -10.04
C LEU A 36 10.00 -14.30 -11.02
N GLN A 37 9.73 -14.14 -12.32
CA GLN A 37 10.35 -14.94 -13.37
C GLN A 37 11.88 -14.81 -13.36
N ARG A 38 12.40 -13.58 -13.20
CA ARG A 38 13.84 -13.30 -13.21
C ARG A 38 14.55 -13.89 -11.99
N ILE A 39 13.95 -13.81 -10.81
CA ILE A 39 14.56 -14.33 -9.59
C ILE A 39 14.56 -15.87 -9.60
N LEU A 40 13.43 -16.49 -9.92
CA LEU A 40 13.26 -17.95 -9.92
C LEU A 40 14.10 -18.64 -11.00
N LYS A 41 14.20 -18.08 -12.21
CA LYS A 41 15.03 -18.67 -13.28
C LYS A 41 16.52 -18.56 -13.00
N LYS A 42 16.96 -17.50 -12.32
CA LYS A 42 18.40 -17.20 -12.15
C LYS A 42 19.01 -17.81 -10.88
N ASN A 43 18.20 -18.14 -9.88
CA ASN A 43 18.70 -18.61 -8.58
C ASN A 43 17.94 -19.88 -8.14
N PRO A 44 18.55 -21.08 -8.27
CA PRO A 44 17.91 -22.32 -7.84
C PRO A 44 17.79 -22.44 -6.31
N SER A 45 18.60 -21.68 -5.56
CA SER A 45 18.46 -21.51 -4.10
C SER A 45 18.28 -20.03 -3.78
N LEU A 46 17.15 -19.70 -3.15
CA LEU A 46 16.79 -18.32 -2.83
C LEU A 46 17.46 -17.89 -1.52
N SER A 47 18.20 -16.79 -1.55
CA SER A 47 18.64 -16.13 -0.31
C SER A 47 17.43 -15.60 0.48
N GLN A 48 17.59 -15.40 1.79
CA GLN A 48 16.50 -14.91 2.66
C GLN A 48 15.88 -13.61 2.14
N TYR A 49 16.69 -12.69 1.64
CA TYR A 49 16.20 -11.42 1.06
C TYR A 49 15.47 -11.62 -0.27
N GLN A 50 15.95 -12.53 -1.14
CA GLN A 50 15.25 -12.87 -2.38
C GLN A 50 13.90 -13.56 -2.10
N GLY A 51 13.84 -14.43 -1.09
CA GLY A 51 12.59 -15.06 -0.65
C GLY A 51 11.53 -14.03 -0.23
N LEU A 52 11.94 -12.97 0.49
CA LEU A 52 11.04 -11.86 0.83
C LEU A 52 10.52 -11.12 -0.40
N ILE A 53 11.38 -10.86 -1.39
CA ILE A 53 10.97 -10.18 -2.63
C ILE A 53 10.00 -11.05 -3.42
N VAL A 54 10.25 -12.36 -3.50
CA VAL A 54 9.35 -13.32 -4.14
C VAL A 54 8.00 -13.31 -3.44
N PHE A 55 7.98 -13.41 -2.10
CA PHE A 55 6.75 -13.42 -1.32
C PHE A 55 5.97 -12.10 -1.46
N GLN A 56 6.64 -10.95 -1.37
CA GLN A 56 6.03 -9.64 -1.62
C GLN A 56 5.44 -9.55 -3.03
N SER A 57 6.15 -10.05 -4.04
CA SER A 57 5.69 -9.99 -5.43
C SER A 57 4.46 -10.88 -5.66
N THR A 58 4.41 -12.05 -5.02
CA THR A 58 3.23 -12.92 -5.05
C THR A 58 2.02 -12.25 -4.40
N ILE A 59 2.18 -11.65 -3.21
CA ILE A 59 1.10 -10.90 -2.57
C ILE A 59 0.68 -9.70 -3.43
N GLY A 60 1.62 -9.00 -4.07
CA GLY A 60 1.32 -7.90 -4.99
C GLY A 60 0.48 -8.32 -6.19
N ILE A 61 0.78 -9.48 -6.80
CA ILE A 61 -0.05 -10.05 -7.89
C ILE A 61 -1.47 -10.35 -7.40
N ILE A 62 -1.59 -11.02 -6.24
CA ILE A 62 -2.88 -11.36 -5.64
C ILE A 62 -3.67 -10.08 -5.32
N SER A 63 -3.01 -9.07 -4.76
CA SER A 63 -3.57 -7.77 -4.44
C SER A 63 -4.13 -7.06 -5.68
N ILE A 64 -3.37 -7.03 -6.78
CA ILE A 64 -3.82 -6.45 -8.05
C ILE A 64 -5.06 -7.15 -8.56
N ILE A 65 -5.09 -8.49 -8.54
CA ILE A 65 -6.26 -9.26 -8.99
C ILE A 65 -7.50 -8.90 -8.16
N PHE A 66 -7.39 -8.88 -6.83
CA PHE A 66 -8.52 -8.54 -5.97
C PHE A 66 -8.95 -7.06 -6.09
N ARG A 67 -8.01 -6.13 -6.23
CA ARG A 67 -8.31 -4.70 -6.47
C ARG A 67 -9.00 -4.48 -7.80
N PHE A 68 -8.56 -5.18 -8.85
CA PHE A 68 -9.20 -5.16 -10.14
C PHE A 68 -10.65 -5.69 -10.06
N LEU A 69 -10.87 -6.81 -9.37
CA LEU A 69 -12.22 -7.36 -9.15
C LEU A 69 -13.10 -6.43 -8.32
N ALA A 70 -12.53 -5.78 -7.30
CA ALA A 70 -13.26 -4.83 -6.46
C ALA A 70 -13.61 -3.53 -7.20
N ASN A 71 -12.83 -3.15 -8.22
CA ASN A 71 -13.00 -1.98 -9.09
C ASN A 71 -13.57 -0.76 -8.35
N GLN A 72 -12.90 -0.33 -7.28
CA GLN A 72 -13.36 0.79 -6.47
C GLN A 72 -13.14 2.09 -7.23
N THR A 73 -14.23 2.77 -7.57
CA THR A 73 -14.26 4.04 -8.30
C THR A 73 -14.91 5.10 -7.43
N ALA A 74 -14.29 6.27 -7.34
CA ALA A 74 -14.84 7.40 -6.60
C ALA A 74 -15.59 8.29 -7.59
N THR A 75 -16.90 8.47 -7.38
CA THR A 75 -17.69 9.38 -8.20
C THR A 75 -17.31 10.84 -7.91
N ILE A 76 -17.72 11.74 -8.80
CA ILE A 76 -17.53 13.19 -8.63
C ILE A 76 -18.23 13.70 -7.35
N THR A 77 -19.30 13.02 -6.93
CA THR A 77 -20.04 13.28 -5.68
C THR A 77 -19.35 12.72 -4.42
N GLY A 78 -18.22 12.01 -4.56
CA GLY A 78 -17.50 11.38 -3.45
C GLY A 78 -18.06 10.03 -3.01
N GLU A 79 -19.08 9.51 -3.69
CA GLU A 79 -19.60 8.16 -3.44
C GLU A 79 -18.66 7.10 -4.04
N ILE A 80 -18.40 6.05 -3.27
CA ILE A 80 -17.54 4.96 -3.71
C ILE A 80 -18.40 3.90 -4.40
N LYS A 81 -18.35 3.84 -5.74
CA LYS A 81 -18.90 2.74 -6.52
C LYS A 81 -17.92 1.56 -6.45
N ARG A 82 -18.46 0.36 -6.21
CA ARG A 82 -17.69 -0.88 -6.08
C ARG A 82 -18.20 -1.90 -7.08
N PHE A 83 -17.28 -2.73 -7.56
CA PHE A 83 -17.51 -3.80 -8.53
C PHE A 83 -17.92 -3.29 -9.92
N PHE A 84 -17.80 -4.16 -10.91
CA PHE A 84 -18.25 -3.87 -12.28
C PHE A 84 -19.78 -3.95 -12.37
N TYR A 85 -20.41 -2.94 -12.95
CA TYR A 85 -21.86 -2.90 -13.15
C TYR A 85 -22.39 -4.11 -13.95
N PHE A 86 -21.60 -4.62 -14.90
CA PHE A 86 -21.97 -5.76 -15.74
C PHE A 86 -21.75 -7.13 -15.06
N MET A 87 -21.17 -7.17 -13.86
CA MET A 87 -20.90 -8.42 -13.13
C MET A 87 -21.58 -8.37 -11.75
N PRO A 88 -22.90 -8.66 -11.67
CA PRO A 88 -23.60 -8.70 -10.39
C PRO A 88 -23.07 -9.86 -9.54
N LEU A 89 -22.37 -9.54 -8.46
CA LEU A 89 -21.82 -10.52 -7.53
C LEU A 89 -22.72 -10.70 -6.30
N PRO A 90 -22.88 -11.92 -5.76
CA PRO A 90 -23.56 -12.12 -4.49
C PRO A 90 -22.90 -11.32 -3.36
N SER A 91 -23.68 -10.83 -2.41
CA SER A 91 -23.19 -10.01 -1.29
C SER A 91 -22.09 -10.71 -0.47
N ALA A 92 -22.16 -12.04 -0.32
CA ALA A 92 -21.12 -12.84 0.31
C ALA A 92 -19.78 -12.78 -0.46
N VAL A 93 -19.83 -12.90 -1.80
CA VAL A 93 -18.64 -12.83 -2.66
C VAL A 93 -18.04 -11.43 -2.63
N GLN A 94 -18.88 -10.39 -2.67
CA GLN A 94 -18.43 -9.00 -2.53
C GLN A 94 -17.68 -8.76 -1.22
N LYS A 95 -18.22 -9.25 -0.09
CA LYS A 95 -17.57 -9.14 1.22
C LYS A 95 -16.23 -9.87 1.24
N ILE A 96 -16.15 -11.08 0.68
CA ILE A 96 -14.90 -11.84 0.59
C ILE A 96 -13.85 -11.08 -0.22
N ILE A 97 -14.22 -10.53 -1.38
CA ILE A 97 -13.29 -9.76 -2.22
C ILE A 97 -12.77 -8.54 -1.45
N LEU A 98 -13.65 -7.76 -0.83
CA LEU A 98 -13.24 -6.57 -0.06
C LEU A 98 -12.37 -6.94 1.15
N PHE A 99 -12.68 -8.04 1.82
CA PHE A 99 -11.88 -8.56 2.93
C PHE A 99 -10.47 -8.97 2.44
N SER A 100 -10.38 -9.65 1.30
CA SER A 100 -9.11 -9.99 0.68
C SER A 100 -8.30 -8.76 0.25
N VAL A 101 -8.95 -7.72 -0.29
CA VAL A 101 -8.29 -6.43 -0.61
C VAL A 101 -7.69 -5.80 0.65
N ALA A 102 -8.45 -5.75 1.76
CA ALA A 102 -8.00 -5.17 3.02
C ALA A 102 -6.82 -5.95 3.63
N ILE A 103 -6.85 -7.28 3.57
CA ILE A 103 -5.71 -8.13 3.98
C ILE A 103 -4.47 -7.85 3.12
N CYS A 104 -4.63 -7.83 1.79
CA CYS A 104 -3.49 -7.61 0.88
C CYS A 104 -2.86 -6.23 1.12
N ARG A 105 -3.68 -5.18 1.28
CA ARG A 105 -3.22 -3.83 1.64
C ARG A 105 -2.41 -3.83 2.93
N SER A 106 -2.93 -4.47 3.98
CA SER A 106 -2.22 -4.58 5.27
C SER A 106 -0.87 -5.29 5.12
N PHE A 107 -0.80 -6.37 4.34
CA PHE A 107 0.46 -7.06 4.08
C PHE A 107 1.45 -6.21 3.27
N GLU A 108 1.00 -5.47 2.27
CA GLU A 108 1.85 -4.52 1.52
C GLU A 108 2.51 -3.49 2.45
N GLU A 109 1.75 -2.96 3.40
CA GLU A 109 2.23 -2.03 4.43
C GLU A 109 3.21 -2.70 5.40
N PHE A 110 2.89 -3.90 5.88
CA PHE A 110 3.80 -4.68 6.73
C PHE A 110 5.09 -5.05 6.01
N PHE A 111 5.07 -5.28 4.70
CA PHE A 111 6.30 -5.55 3.95
C PHE A 111 7.26 -4.38 4.03
N ILE A 112 6.79 -3.13 4.06
CA ILE A 112 7.66 -1.96 4.23
C ILE A 112 8.43 -2.08 5.56
N ILE A 113 7.73 -2.39 6.66
CA ILE A 113 8.34 -2.62 7.97
C ILE A 113 9.34 -3.79 7.93
N VAL A 114 8.94 -4.91 7.33
CA VAL A 114 9.78 -6.12 7.23
C VAL A 114 11.05 -5.83 6.43
N PHE A 115 10.96 -5.17 5.27
CA PHE A 115 12.13 -4.87 4.45
C PHE A 115 13.07 -3.90 5.16
N ASN A 116 12.53 -2.83 5.75
CA ASN A 116 13.34 -1.85 6.46
C ASN A 116 14.03 -2.49 7.67
N THR A 117 13.32 -3.30 8.44
CA THR A 117 13.87 -4.00 9.61
C THR A 117 14.85 -5.09 9.22
N HIS A 118 14.54 -5.91 8.22
CA HIS A 118 15.42 -6.97 7.73
C HIS A 118 16.76 -6.40 7.29
N ARG A 119 16.75 -5.32 6.51
CA ARG A 119 17.98 -4.63 6.08
C ARG A 119 18.81 -4.16 7.27
N VAL A 120 18.20 -3.57 8.30
CA VAL A 120 18.91 -3.17 9.54
C VAL A 120 19.51 -4.39 10.23
N LEU A 121 18.71 -5.44 10.43
CA LEU A 121 19.13 -6.62 11.19
C LEU A 121 20.26 -7.37 10.49
N VAL A 122 20.27 -7.46 9.16
CA VAL A 122 21.36 -8.08 8.39
C VAL A 122 22.70 -7.41 8.68
N PHE A 123 22.74 -6.07 8.75
CA PHE A 123 24.00 -5.34 8.98
C PHE A 123 24.36 -5.25 10.47
N VAL A 124 23.38 -4.98 11.34
CA VAL A 124 23.65 -4.61 12.73
C VAL A 124 23.63 -5.82 13.66
N ARG A 125 22.65 -6.74 13.52
CA ARG A 125 22.45 -7.89 14.42
C ARG A 125 21.78 -9.08 13.71
N PRO A 126 22.51 -9.87 12.90
CA PRO A 126 21.92 -10.94 12.08
C PRO A 126 21.26 -12.06 12.91
N ARG A 127 21.73 -12.32 14.14
CA ARG A 127 21.15 -13.31 15.05
C ARG A 127 19.69 -13.02 15.43
N TRP A 128 19.25 -11.76 15.33
CA TRP A 128 17.89 -11.34 15.70
C TRP A 128 16.87 -11.51 14.57
N ILE A 129 17.31 -11.76 13.34
CA ILE A 129 16.42 -11.91 12.16
C ILE A 129 15.40 -13.02 12.38
N ARG A 130 15.84 -14.19 12.85
CA ARG A 130 14.94 -15.32 13.08
C ARG A 130 13.88 -15.01 14.15
N LYS A 131 14.29 -14.38 15.25
CA LYS A 131 13.38 -13.99 16.33
C LYS A 131 12.37 -12.93 15.87
N PHE A 132 12.82 -11.96 15.07
CA PHE A 132 11.95 -10.96 14.48
C PHE A 132 10.83 -11.60 13.66
N TYR A 133 11.14 -12.53 12.75
CA TYR A 133 10.11 -13.18 11.95
C TYR A 133 9.14 -14.06 12.76
N ILE A 134 9.62 -14.74 13.80
CA ILE A 134 8.77 -15.57 14.66
C ILE A 134 7.74 -14.72 15.41
N ILE A 135 8.11 -13.51 15.84
CA ILE A 135 7.24 -12.62 16.62
C ILE A 135 6.38 -11.75 15.70
N PHE A 136 6.97 -11.19 14.65
CA PHE A 136 6.31 -10.21 13.79
C PHE A 136 5.27 -10.84 12.87
N SER A 137 5.52 -12.02 12.33
CA SER A 137 4.58 -12.69 11.41
C SER A 137 3.18 -12.93 12.02
N PRO A 138 3.03 -13.52 13.23
CA PRO A 138 1.71 -13.70 13.83
C PRO A 138 1.03 -12.37 14.20
N LEU A 139 1.81 -11.36 14.61
CA LEU A 139 1.28 -10.01 14.89
C LEU A 139 0.73 -9.35 13.62
N ALA A 140 1.48 -9.42 12.52
CA ALA A 140 1.07 -8.89 11.22
C ALA A 140 -0.19 -9.61 10.72
N LEU A 141 -0.23 -10.93 10.82
CA LEU A 141 -1.40 -11.72 10.43
C LEU A 141 -2.64 -11.36 11.28
N GLY A 142 -2.48 -11.27 12.60
CA GLY A 142 -3.57 -10.92 13.52
C GLY A 142 -4.12 -9.52 13.25
N TYR A 143 -3.24 -8.53 13.07
CA TYR A 143 -3.65 -7.18 12.69
C TYR A 143 -4.40 -7.18 11.36
N SER A 144 -3.87 -7.83 10.31
CA SER A 144 -4.50 -7.86 8.98
C SER A 144 -5.91 -8.45 9.02
N ILE A 145 -6.14 -9.51 9.82
CA ILE A 145 -7.46 -10.13 9.96
C ILE A 145 -8.42 -9.20 10.69
N ILE A 146 -8.00 -8.59 11.80
CA ILE A 146 -8.83 -7.66 12.59
C ILE A 146 -9.19 -6.43 11.75
N TYR A 147 -8.20 -5.83 11.08
CA TYR A 147 -8.40 -4.68 10.21
C TYR A 147 -9.35 -4.98 9.04
N ALA A 148 -9.15 -6.11 8.36
CA ALA A 148 -10.03 -6.52 7.27
C ALA A 148 -11.45 -6.82 7.77
N GLY A 149 -11.59 -7.42 8.94
CA GLY A 149 -12.90 -7.64 9.58
C GLY A 149 -13.59 -6.31 9.89
N ALA A 150 -12.88 -5.37 10.50
CA ALA A 150 -13.41 -4.07 10.87
C ALA A 150 -13.90 -3.27 9.65
N THR A 151 -13.10 -3.22 8.59
CA THR A 151 -13.40 -2.46 7.35
C THR A 151 -14.50 -3.08 6.48
N THR A 152 -14.85 -4.35 6.69
CA THR A 152 -15.87 -5.05 5.89
C THR A 152 -17.17 -5.36 6.63
N SER A 153 -17.22 -5.13 7.95
CA SER A 153 -18.37 -5.45 8.80
C SER A 153 -19.45 -4.36 8.87
N GLY A 154 -19.23 -3.20 8.25
CA GLY A 154 -20.20 -2.11 8.17
C GLY A 154 -19.98 -0.98 9.20
N PRO A 155 -20.93 -0.03 9.32
CA PRO A 155 -20.70 1.30 9.89
C PRO A 155 -20.12 1.37 11.31
N PRO A 156 -20.56 0.56 12.30
CA PRO A 156 -20.02 0.69 13.66
C PRO A 156 -18.56 0.22 13.77
N LEU A 157 -18.12 -0.68 12.88
CA LEU A 157 -16.77 -1.25 12.87
C LEU A 157 -15.86 -0.57 11.84
N GLU A 158 -16.42 0.07 10.83
CA GLU A 158 -15.67 0.82 9.81
C GLU A 158 -14.85 1.96 10.43
N MET A 159 -15.41 2.66 11.42
CA MET A 159 -14.69 3.69 12.19
C MET A 159 -13.48 3.14 12.94
N VAL A 160 -13.57 1.90 13.44
CA VAL A 160 -12.43 1.21 14.07
C VAL A 160 -11.36 0.92 13.02
N GLY A 161 -11.76 0.45 11.84
CA GLY A 161 -10.85 0.25 10.70
C GLY A 161 -10.08 1.52 10.33
N LEU A 162 -10.80 2.63 10.17
CA LEU A 162 -10.21 3.96 9.87
C LEU A 162 -9.24 4.41 10.98
N LEU A 163 -9.60 4.23 12.25
CA LEU A 163 -8.72 4.58 13.37
C LEU A 163 -7.45 3.72 13.37
N MET A 164 -7.57 2.42 13.11
CA MET A 164 -6.41 1.53 12.99
C MET A 164 -5.48 1.98 11.86
N GLU A 165 -6.02 2.29 10.69
CA GLU A 165 -5.24 2.81 9.55
C GLU A 165 -4.54 4.13 9.89
N LEU A 166 -5.28 5.08 10.48
CA LEU A 166 -4.77 6.39 10.87
C LEU A 166 -3.59 6.30 11.85
N LEU A 167 -3.61 5.33 12.77
CA LEU A 167 -2.51 5.09 13.71
C LEU A 167 -1.36 4.26 13.11
N PHE A 168 -1.68 3.40 12.16
CA PHE A 168 -0.71 2.47 11.58
C PHE A 168 0.25 3.16 10.60
N VAL A 169 -0.25 4.07 9.75
CA VAL A 169 0.59 4.79 8.78
C VAL A 169 1.73 5.58 9.47
N PRO A 170 1.48 6.41 10.52
CA PRO A 170 2.54 7.06 11.28
C PRO A 170 3.52 6.08 11.93
N SER A 171 3.03 4.90 12.34
CA SER A 171 3.87 3.85 12.93
C SER A 171 4.85 3.30 11.90
N ILE A 172 4.41 3.05 10.66
CA ILE A 172 5.30 2.63 9.55
C ILE A 172 6.38 3.67 9.27
N ILE A 173 6.00 4.96 9.21
CA ILE A 173 6.93 6.07 8.98
C ILE A 173 7.97 6.12 10.11
N THR A 174 7.51 6.05 11.36
CA THR A 174 8.37 6.09 12.55
C THR A 174 9.38 4.94 12.53
N VAL A 175 8.92 3.71 12.29
CA VAL A 175 9.81 2.54 12.18
C VAL A 175 10.82 2.73 11.05
N SER A 176 10.38 3.21 9.89
CA SER A 176 11.25 3.43 8.72
C SER A 176 12.34 4.47 9.00
N VAL A 177 12.01 5.57 9.68
CA VAL A 177 12.97 6.60 10.11
C VAL A 177 13.93 6.04 11.17
N VAL A 178 13.44 5.28 12.15
CA VAL A 178 14.28 4.63 13.16
C VAL A 178 15.26 3.65 12.48
N CYS A 179 14.79 2.81 11.58
CA CYS A 179 15.63 1.90 10.80
C CYS A 179 16.72 2.66 10.02
N TYR A 180 16.34 3.75 9.34
CA TYR A 180 17.29 4.59 8.61
C TYR A 180 18.35 5.22 9.52
N THR A 181 17.94 5.78 10.66
CA THR A 181 18.87 6.42 11.61
C THR A 181 19.83 5.42 12.25
N VAL A 182 19.36 4.21 12.59
CA VAL A 182 20.19 3.12 13.13
C VAL A 182 21.24 2.70 12.11
N ILE A 183 20.85 2.45 10.85
CA ILE A 183 21.78 2.12 9.77
C ILE A 183 22.81 3.24 9.58
N LYS A 184 22.35 4.49 9.50
CA LYS A 184 23.23 5.66 9.29
C LYS A 184 24.21 5.85 10.45
N ARG A 185 23.80 5.59 11.70
CA ARG A 185 24.68 5.64 12.87
C ARG A 185 25.70 4.50 12.85
N HIS A 186 25.27 3.28 12.48
CA HIS A 186 26.16 2.13 12.37
C HIS A 186 27.28 2.38 11.36
N PHE A 187 26.95 2.86 10.16
CA PHE A 187 27.94 3.19 9.13
C PHE A 187 28.86 4.36 9.47
N ARG A 188 28.40 5.33 10.27
CA ARG A 188 29.26 6.41 10.77
C ARG A 188 30.28 5.94 11.82
N ARG A 189 29.93 4.94 12.62
CA ARG A 189 30.81 4.40 13.67
C ARG A 189 31.82 3.39 13.15
N VAL A 190 31.48 2.64 12.09
CA VAL A 190 32.37 1.64 11.51
C VAL A 190 33.14 2.27 10.33
N GLY A 191 34.26 2.91 10.64
CA GLY A 191 35.21 3.45 9.66
C GLY A 191 35.94 2.34 8.92
N GLY A 192 35.30 1.76 7.91
CA GLY A 192 35.92 0.68 7.11
C GLY A 192 35.05 0.06 6.01
N TYR A 193 33.80 0.50 5.83
CA TYR A 193 32.94 -0.08 4.81
C TYR A 193 33.33 0.33 3.39
N THR A 194 33.44 -0.67 2.50
CA THR A 194 33.77 -0.53 1.08
C THR A 194 32.77 0.34 0.33
N VAL A 195 33.22 1.00 -0.75
CA VAL A 195 32.44 1.93 -1.60
C VAL A 195 31.12 1.30 -2.10
N LYS A 196 31.09 -0.02 -2.28
CA LYS A 196 29.87 -0.79 -2.62
C LYS A 196 28.75 -0.63 -1.60
N VAL A 197 29.07 -0.60 -0.30
CA VAL A 197 28.07 -0.52 0.78
C VAL A 197 27.52 0.90 0.92
N LYS A 198 28.35 1.92 0.71
CA LYS A 198 27.90 3.33 0.60
C LYS A 198 26.96 3.54 -0.60
N LYS A 199 27.26 2.92 -1.75
CA LYS A 199 26.39 2.95 -2.95
C LYS A 199 25.07 2.20 -2.73
N MET A 200 25.10 1.12 -1.96
CA MET A 200 23.89 0.39 -1.53
C MET A 200 23.03 1.26 -0.60
N GLN A 201 23.66 2.00 0.33
CA GLN A 201 22.99 2.93 1.24
C GLN A 201 22.33 4.11 0.50
N ALA A 202 22.97 4.66 -0.54
CA ALA A 202 22.39 5.71 -1.37
C ALA A 202 21.14 5.21 -2.14
N LYS A 203 21.19 4.01 -2.71
CA LYS A 203 20.00 3.37 -3.32
C LYS A 203 18.88 3.11 -2.30
N LEU A 204 19.27 2.78 -1.07
CA LEU A 204 18.35 2.53 0.05
C LEU A 204 17.66 3.81 0.54
N SER A 205 18.40 4.91 0.66
CA SER A 205 17.83 6.21 1.05
C SER A 205 16.88 6.75 -0.01
N THR A 206 17.18 6.56 -1.29
CA THR A 206 16.26 6.95 -2.37
C THR A 206 15.01 6.07 -2.37
N SER A 207 15.13 4.76 -2.12
CA SER A 207 13.98 3.86 -2.02
C SER A 207 13.07 4.18 -0.83
N ILE A 208 13.63 4.57 0.33
CA ILE A 208 12.83 4.96 1.51
C ILE A 208 12.18 6.34 1.27
N TYR A 209 12.90 7.28 0.67
CA TYR A 209 12.36 8.60 0.31
C TYR A 209 11.16 8.48 -0.63
N LEU A 210 11.29 7.67 -1.70
CA LEU A 210 10.18 7.41 -2.63
C LEU A 210 9.00 6.69 -1.97
N GLN A 211 9.24 5.81 -1.00
CA GLN A 211 8.16 5.16 -0.24
C GLN A 211 7.42 6.15 0.69
N VAL A 212 8.15 7.08 1.32
CA VAL A 212 7.55 8.14 2.14
C VAL A 212 6.78 9.14 1.27
N GLU A 213 7.30 9.47 0.09
CA GLU A 213 6.64 10.34 -0.89
C GLU A 213 5.38 9.70 -1.47
N GLN A 214 5.40 8.39 -1.76
CA GLN A 214 4.21 7.63 -2.16
C GLN A 214 3.16 7.57 -1.04
N ALA A 215 3.56 7.37 0.21
CA ALA A 215 2.65 7.40 1.37
C ALA A 215 2.02 8.79 1.58
N ASN A 216 2.78 9.87 1.40
CA ASN A 216 2.28 11.24 1.49
C ASN A 216 1.37 11.62 0.31
N SER A 217 1.65 11.11 -0.90
CA SER A 217 0.80 11.30 -2.07
C SER A 217 -0.57 10.62 -1.89
N HIS A 218 -0.60 9.43 -1.27
CA HIS A 218 -1.85 8.74 -0.95
C HIS A 218 -2.71 9.55 0.05
N ASN A 219 -2.11 10.19 1.05
CA ASN A 219 -2.82 11.09 1.98
C ASN A 219 -3.29 12.40 1.35
N SER A 220 -2.57 12.95 0.37
CA SER A 220 -2.96 14.19 -0.30
C SER A 220 -4.20 14.01 -1.19
N SER A 221 -4.37 12.83 -1.78
CA SER A 221 -5.58 12.46 -2.52
C SER A 221 -6.81 12.32 -1.61
N THR A 222 -6.62 11.92 -0.34
CA THR A 222 -7.71 11.83 0.65
C THR A 222 -8.09 13.20 1.21
N PHE A 223 -7.12 14.12 1.38
CA PHE A 223 -7.40 15.48 1.88
C PHE A 223 -8.00 16.43 0.83
N HIS A 224 -7.69 16.25 -0.46
CA HIS A 224 -8.31 17.06 -1.50
C HIS A 224 -9.81 16.80 -1.71
N LEU A 225 -10.34 15.67 -1.21
CA LEU A 225 -11.77 15.33 -1.25
C LEU A 225 -12.58 15.90 -0.07
N GLN A 226 -11.93 16.41 0.98
CA GLN A 226 -12.62 17.05 2.12
C GLN A 226 -12.56 18.59 2.11
N GLY A 227 -11.76 19.20 1.23
CA GLY A 227 -11.47 20.64 1.23
C GLY A 227 -12.38 21.52 0.34
N LYS A 228 -13.38 20.98 -0.34
CA LYS A 228 -14.32 21.78 -1.17
C LYS A 228 -15.70 21.87 -0.51
N HIS A 229 -15.75 22.51 0.65
CA HIS A 229 -16.96 23.20 1.08
C HIS A 229 -16.91 24.62 0.50
N PRO A 230 -17.91 25.08 -0.27
CA PRO A 230 -17.93 26.46 -0.74
C PRO A 230 -18.22 27.37 0.46
N SER A 231 -17.20 28.08 0.92
CA SER A 231 -17.39 29.30 1.70
C SER A 231 -18.02 30.34 0.78
N ASN A 232 -19.35 30.44 0.83
CA ASN A 232 -20.07 31.55 0.25
C ASN A 232 -19.74 32.81 1.06
N SER A 233 -18.85 33.64 0.52
CA SER A 233 -18.57 35.00 1.00
C SER A 233 -18.38 35.94 -0.17
N SER A 234 -19.44 36.65 -0.57
CA SER A 234 -19.42 38.01 -1.13
C SER A 234 -20.88 38.50 -1.14
N ASN A 235 -21.31 39.30 -0.16
CA ASN A 235 -21.26 40.77 -0.14
C ASN A 235 -22.14 41.45 -1.20
N SER A 236 -23.16 42.14 -0.69
CA SER A 236 -23.58 43.52 -1.01
C SER A 236 -23.55 43.96 -2.48
N GLU A 237 -24.74 44.17 -3.04
CA GLU A 237 -25.08 45.34 -3.87
C GLU A 237 -26.61 45.40 -4.06
N LEU A 238 -27.29 46.03 -3.09
CA LEU A 238 -28.32 47.09 -3.20
C LEU A 238 -28.99 47.33 -1.84
#